data_AF-A0A7C1SR50-F1
#
_entry.id   AF-A0A7C1SR50-F1
#
_cell.length_a   1.000
_cell.length_b   1.000
_cell.length_c   1.000
_cell.angle_alpha   90.00
_cell.angle_beta   90.00
_cell.angle_gamma   90.00
#
_symmetry.space_group_name_H-M   'P 1'
#
loop_
_entity.id
_entity.type
_entity.pdbx_description
1 polymer ?
#
loop_
_entity_poly.entity_id
_entity_poly.type
_entity_poly.pdbx_seq_one_letter_code
_entity_poly.pdbx_strand_id
1 'polypeptide(L)'
;MPSEISRIAVVGPEDVVMGMGAAGVDVFAVQEGDARSRVEELVRAGYQVIFYTDNLAGALKDVVKRFSQDALPCIVALPFSGLKDEFDPLVRAVARAVGANLLGPDKGRTGGAGEDIPKEEKV
;
A
#
# COMPACT_ATOMS: atom_id res chain seq x y z
N MET A 1 12.60 -18.83 -20.67
CA MET A 1 12.84 -18.27 -19.33
C MET A 1 11.65 -18.67 -18.48
N PRO A 2 11.78 -19.59 -17.52
CA PRO A 2 10.64 -19.96 -16.69
C PRO A 2 10.21 -18.73 -15.88
N SER A 3 8.90 -18.53 -15.83
CA SER A 3 8.20 -17.51 -15.05
C SER A 3 8.44 -17.72 -13.55
N GLU A 4 9.42 -17.02 -12.98
CA GLU A 4 9.64 -17.03 -11.53
C GLU A 4 8.58 -16.15 -10.87
N ILE A 5 7.85 -16.72 -9.92
CA ILE A 5 6.84 -16.04 -9.14
C ILE A 5 7.53 -14.93 -8.34
N SER A 6 7.24 -13.67 -8.67
CA SER A 6 7.73 -12.53 -7.88
C SER A 6 7.19 -12.63 -6.46
N ARG A 7 8.07 -12.81 -5.48
CA ARG A 7 7.71 -12.78 -4.06
C ARG A 7 7.57 -11.33 -3.62
N ILE A 8 6.39 -11.00 -3.10
CA ILE A 8 5.98 -9.63 -2.77
C ILE A 8 5.62 -9.59 -1.29
N ALA A 9 6.18 -8.62 -0.56
CA ALA A 9 5.92 -8.39 0.84
C ALA A 9 5.28 -7.02 1.07
N VAL A 10 4.45 -6.91 2.11
CA VAL A 10 3.97 -5.66 2.67
C VAL A 10 4.39 -5.57 4.13
N VAL A 11 4.96 -4.44 4.52
CA VAL A 11 5.42 -4.14 5.89
C VAL A 11 4.69 -2.91 6.43
N GLY A 12 4.16 -2.98 7.64
CA GLY A 12 3.40 -1.86 8.21
C GLY A 12 2.72 -2.20 9.53
N PRO A 13 1.94 -1.27 10.10
CA PRO A 13 1.21 -1.50 11.35
C PRO A 13 0.15 -2.61 11.18
N GLU A 14 -0.09 -3.37 12.24
CA GLU A 14 -0.95 -4.56 12.24
C GLU A 14 -2.37 -4.28 11.70
N ASP A 15 -2.97 -3.17 12.13
CA ASP A 15 -4.32 -2.78 11.75
C ASP A 15 -4.47 -2.46 10.26
N VAL A 16 -3.36 -2.20 9.57
CA VAL A 16 -3.29 -1.89 8.14
C VAL A 16 -3.06 -3.14 7.32
N VAL A 17 -2.02 -3.88 7.69
CA VAL A 17 -1.46 -4.89 6.81
C VAL A 17 -2.27 -6.19 6.83
N MET A 18 -3.00 -6.46 7.92
CA MET A 18 -3.87 -7.63 8.04
C MET A 18 -4.94 -7.72 6.95
N GLY A 19 -5.37 -6.59 6.39
CA GLY A 19 -6.33 -6.55 5.27
C GLY A 19 -5.74 -6.94 3.91
N MET A 20 -4.42 -6.98 3.77
CA MET A 20 -3.75 -7.16 2.46
C MET A 20 -3.39 -8.60 2.12
N GLY A 21 -3.41 -9.52 3.09
CA GLY A 21 -3.02 -10.92 2.85
C GLY A 21 -3.89 -11.62 1.80
N ALA A 22 -5.15 -11.18 1.65
CA ALA A 22 -6.07 -11.70 0.63
C ALA A 22 -5.64 -11.37 -0.82
N ALA A 23 -4.72 -10.44 -1.02
CA ALA A 23 -4.24 -10.04 -2.35
C ALA A 23 -3.13 -10.95 -2.92
N GLY A 24 -2.76 -12.04 -2.22
CA GLY A 24 -1.70 -12.95 -2.66
C GLY A 24 -0.29 -12.44 -2.41
N VAL A 25 -0.12 -11.62 -1.37
CA VAL A 25 1.17 -11.07 -0.92
C VAL A 25 1.46 -11.52 0.51
N ASP A 26 2.74 -11.57 0.87
CA ASP A 26 3.13 -11.84 2.24
C ASP A 26 3.05 -10.57 3.08
N VAL A 27 2.56 -10.69 4.30
CA VAL A 27 2.21 -9.55 5.15
C VAL A 27 2.99 -9.62 6.45
N PHE A 28 3.63 -8.52 6.83
CA PHE A 28 4.46 -8.43 8.02
C PHE A 28 4.06 -7.22 8.86
N ALA A 29 3.39 -7.47 9.98
CA ALA A 29 3.13 -6.45 10.98
C ALA A 29 4.44 -6.05 11.67
N VAL A 30 4.77 -4.76 11.63
CA VAL A 30 6.04 -4.21 12.15
C VAL A 30 5.83 -2.80 12.69
N GLN A 31 6.46 -2.52 13.84
CA GLN A 31 6.58 -1.17 14.39
C GLN A 31 7.85 -0.49 13.87
N GLU A 32 7.91 0.84 13.93
CA GLU A 32 9.02 1.65 13.38
C GLU A 32 10.41 1.18 13.83
N GLY A 33 10.57 0.81 15.11
CA GLY A 33 11.86 0.35 15.66
C GLY A 33 12.40 -0.92 15.03
N ASP A 34 11.54 -1.81 14.52
CA ASP A 34 11.91 -3.09 13.94
C ASP A 34 11.87 -3.09 12.39
N ALA A 35 11.36 -2.01 11.79
CA ALA A 35 11.12 -1.90 10.35
C ALA A 35 12.36 -2.21 9.53
N ARG A 36 13.51 -1.65 9.93
CA ARG A 36 14.78 -1.85 9.24
C ARG A 36 15.20 -3.33 9.24
N SER A 37 15.24 -3.96 10.42
CA SER A 37 15.67 -5.36 10.52
C SER A 37 14.77 -6.25 9.69
N ARG A 38 13.44 -6.04 9.76
CA ARG A 38 12.50 -6.83 8.98
C ARG A 38 12.71 -6.66 7.48
N VAL A 39 12.84 -5.44 6.98
CA VAL A 39 13.05 -5.23 5.53
C VAL A 39 14.37 -5.88 5.08
N GLU A 40 15.45 -5.77 5.85
CA GLU A 40 16.71 -6.44 5.54
C GLU A 40 16.60 -7.97 5.55
N GLU A 41 15.78 -8.56 6.45
CA GLU A 41 15.44 -9.99 6.42
C GLU A 41 14.72 -10.38 5.13
N LEU A 42 13.75 -9.58 4.69
CA LEU A 42 13.00 -9.82 3.45
C LEU A 42 13.90 -9.72 2.21
N VAL A 43 14.82 -8.75 2.18
CA VAL A 43 15.83 -8.67 1.13
C VAL A 43 16.66 -9.96 1.09
N ARG A 44 17.16 -10.43 2.24
CA ARG A 44 17.93 -11.68 2.32
C ARG A 44 17.11 -12.92 1.94
N ALA A 45 15.81 -12.91 2.22
CA ALA A 45 14.89 -13.99 1.87
C ALA A 45 14.56 -14.02 0.37
N GLY A 46 14.94 -13.00 -0.40
CA GLY A 46 14.76 -12.94 -1.86
C GLY A 46 13.38 -12.40 -2.27
N TYR A 47 12.78 -11.54 -1.46
CA TYR A 47 11.61 -10.75 -1.89
C TYR A 47 12.04 -9.76 -2.96
N GLN A 48 11.28 -9.69 -4.06
CA GLN A 48 11.60 -8.84 -5.20
C GLN A 48 10.94 -7.48 -5.10
N VAL A 49 9.76 -7.41 -4.47
CA VAL A 49 9.04 -6.17 -4.19
C VAL A 49 8.68 -6.13 -2.71
N ILE A 50 8.99 -5.03 -2.05
CA ILE A 50 8.69 -4.80 -0.64
C ILE A 50 7.96 -3.47 -0.53
N PHE A 51 6.66 -3.53 -0.26
CA PHE A 51 5.88 -2.36 0.10
C PHE A 51 6.03 -2.06 1.58
N TYR A 52 6.07 -0.78 1.94
CA TYR A 52 6.04 -0.34 3.32
C TYR A 52 5.13 0.87 3.47
N THR A 53 4.50 1.06 4.64
CA THR A 53 3.73 2.27 4.91
C THR A 53 4.64 3.48 5.16
N ASP A 54 4.30 4.66 4.64
CA ASP A 54 5.14 5.87 4.67
C ASP A 54 5.55 6.34 6.08
N ASN A 55 4.79 6.01 7.12
CA ASN A 55 5.18 6.23 8.51
C ASN A 55 6.50 5.51 8.89
N LEU A 56 6.91 4.46 8.16
CA LEU A 56 8.19 3.76 8.37
C LEU A 56 9.35 4.37 7.57
N ALA A 57 9.12 5.42 6.78
CA ALA A 57 10.13 6.01 5.90
C ALA A 57 11.37 6.51 6.66
N GLY A 58 11.18 7.02 7.88
CA GLY A 58 12.28 7.43 8.75
C GLY A 58 13.26 6.29 9.02
N ALA A 59 12.74 5.14 9.44
CA ALA A 59 13.53 3.95 9.75
C ALA A 59 14.14 3.27 8.51
N LEU A 60 13.51 3.42 7.35
CA LEU A 60 13.90 2.72 6.11
C LEU A 60 14.73 3.55 5.15
N LYS A 61 14.95 4.84 5.44
CA LYS A 61 15.64 5.79 4.54
C LYS A 61 16.96 5.27 3.98
N ASP A 62 17.81 4.72 4.84
CA ASP A 62 19.12 4.20 4.43
C ASP A 62 19.01 2.92 3.57
N VAL A 63 18.05 2.05 3.91
CA VAL A 63 17.79 0.81 3.15
C VAL A 63 17.26 1.14 1.76
N VAL A 64 16.28 2.04 1.66
CA VAL A 64 15.72 2.49 0.38
C VAL A 64 16.80 3.15 -0.48
N LYS A 65 17.62 4.03 0.11
CA LYS A 65 18.72 4.67 -0.60
C LYS A 65 19.72 3.65 -1.15
N ARG A 66 20.05 2.63 -0.36
CA ARG A 66 20.99 1.56 -0.76
C ARG A 66 20.53 0.83 -2.03
N PHE A 67 19.24 0.54 -2.14
CA PHE A 67 18.67 -0.22 -3.28
C PHE A 67 18.07 0.66 -4.38
N SER A 68 18.17 2.00 -4.26
CA SER A 68 17.55 2.94 -5.21
C SER A 68 18.09 2.87 -6.64
N GLN A 69 19.25 2.25 -6.86
CA GLN A 69 19.87 2.05 -8.18
C GLN A 69 19.87 0.57 -8.62
N ASP A 70 19.46 -0.34 -7.73
CA ASP A 70 19.37 -1.75 -8.03
C ASP A 70 18.04 -2.05 -8.72
N ALA A 71 18.05 -3.00 -9.65
CA ALA A 71 16.82 -3.47 -10.28
C ALA A 71 15.91 -4.18 -9.26
N LEU A 72 16.51 -4.88 -8.29
CA LEU A 72 15.84 -5.61 -7.23
C LEU A 72 16.64 -5.54 -5.92
N PRO A 73 15.98 -5.54 -4.75
CA PRO A 73 14.53 -5.46 -4.58
C PRO A 73 13.99 -4.04 -4.82
N CYS A 74 12.75 -3.95 -5.33
CA CYS A 74 12.01 -2.70 -5.41
C CYS A 74 11.34 -2.41 -4.05
N ILE A 75 11.79 -1.35 -3.36
CA ILE A 75 11.28 -0.99 -2.02
C ILE A 75 10.44 0.29 -2.13
N VAL A 76 9.13 0.19 -1.91
CA VAL A 76 8.16 1.23 -2.28
C VAL A 76 7.31 1.66 -1.08
N ALA A 77 7.26 2.96 -0.84
CA ALA A 77 6.37 3.53 0.17
C ALA A 77 4.91 3.53 -0.33
N LEU A 78 3.99 3.20 0.56
CA LEU A 78 2.57 3.37 0.38
C LEU A 78 2.05 4.43 1.36
N PRO A 79 1.12 5.30 0.93
CA PRO A 79 0.55 6.32 1.81
C PRO A 79 -0.20 5.66 2.97
N PHE A 80 0.00 6.18 4.18
CA PHE A 80 -0.72 5.74 5.36
C PHE A 80 -1.27 6.94 6.15
N SER A 81 -2.59 7.02 6.26
CA SER A 81 -3.28 8.08 7.00
C SER A 81 -3.69 7.69 8.43
N GLY A 82 -3.52 6.42 8.82
CA GLY A 82 -3.97 5.92 10.13
C GLY A 82 -5.48 5.68 10.25
N LEU A 83 -6.26 5.95 9.20
CA LEU A 83 -7.71 5.81 9.22
C LEU A 83 -8.17 4.48 8.60
N LYS A 84 -9.08 3.80 9.28
CA LYS A 84 -9.57 2.49 8.85
C LYS A 84 -10.34 2.52 7.53
N ASP A 85 -11.00 3.63 7.23
CA ASP A 85 -11.75 3.82 5.98
C ASP A 85 -10.87 4.00 4.73
N GLU A 86 -9.55 4.20 4.91
CA GLU A 86 -8.60 4.40 3.82
C GLU A 86 -7.78 3.14 3.46
N PHE A 87 -8.15 1.99 4.03
CA PHE A 87 -7.50 0.72 3.71
C PHE A 87 -7.86 0.16 2.32
N ASP A 88 -9.09 0.39 1.83
CA ASP A 88 -9.52 -0.13 0.53
C ASP A 88 -8.67 0.41 -0.65
N PRO A 89 -8.36 1.72 -0.73
CA PRO A 89 -7.42 2.25 -1.71
C PRO A 89 -6.03 1.60 -1.66
N LEU A 90 -5.53 1.30 -0.46
CA LEU A 90 -4.21 0.74 -0.23
C LEU A 90 -4.13 -0.72 -0.70
N VAL A 91 -5.12 -1.53 -0.33
CA VAL A 91 -5.29 -2.91 -0.82
C VAL A 91 -5.39 -2.91 -2.34
N ARG A 92 -6.16 -1.98 -2.93
CA ARG A 92 -6.30 -1.86 -4.38
C ARG A 92 -4.99 -1.45 -5.07
N ALA A 93 -4.20 -0.57 -4.46
CA ALA A 93 -2.89 -0.19 -4.98
C ALA A 93 -1.94 -1.38 -5.03
N VAL A 94 -1.88 -2.17 -3.95
CA VAL A 94 -1.10 -3.41 -3.90
C VAL A 94 -1.62 -4.42 -4.92
N ALA A 95 -2.94 -4.69 -4.95
CA ALA A 95 -3.56 -5.61 -5.90
C ALA A 95 -3.26 -5.26 -7.37
N ARG A 96 -3.31 -3.96 -7.70
CA ARG A 96 -2.93 -3.46 -9.04
C ARG A 96 -1.45 -3.69 -9.33
N ALA A 97 -0.57 -3.41 -8.38
CA ALA A 97 0.88 -3.55 -8.55
C ALA A 97 1.31 -5.01 -8.71
N VAL A 98 0.61 -5.94 -8.06
CA VAL A 98 0.88 -7.39 -8.18
C VAL A 98 0.16 -8.05 -9.37
N GLY A 99 -0.67 -7.31 -10.10
CA GLY A 99 -1.42 -7.82 -11.24
C GLY A 99 -2.61 -8.71 -10.87
N ALA A 100 -3.07 -8.68 -9.61
CA ALA A 100 -4.29 -9.35 -9.21
C ALA A 100 -5.49 -8.61 -9.82
N ASN A 101 -6.15 -9.23 -10.81
CA ASN A 101 -7.35 -8.69 -11.43
C ASN A 101 -8.54 -8.77 -10.45
N LEU A 102 -8.63 -7.81 -9.53
CA LEU A 102 -9.70 -7.63 -8.55
C LEU A 102 -10.79 -6.62 -9.01
N LEU A 103 -10.85 -6.28 -10.31
CA LEU A 103 -11.87 -5.35 -10.83
C LEU A 103 -13.27 -6.00 -10.84
N GLY A 104 -14.02 -5.83 -9.75
CA GLY A 104 -15.47 -5.70 -9.80
C GLY A 104 -15.86 -4.30 -10.32
N PRO A 105 -17.05 -4.13 -10.94
CA PRO A 105 -17.46 -2.85 -11.52
C PRO A 105 -17.49 -1.76 -10.46
N ASP A 106 -16.79 -0.67 -10.76
CA ASP A 106 -16.80 0.59 -10.01
C ASP A 106 -18.26 1.05 -9.86
N LYS A 107 -18.84 0.92 -8.66
CA LYS A 107 -20.13 1.56 -8.36
C LYS A 107 -19.85 3.04 -8.23
N GLY A 108 -20.17 3.75 -9.31
CA GLY A 108 -19.87 5.16 -9.49
C GLY A 108 -20.29 6.05 -8.32
N ARG A 109 -19.44 7.04 -8.05
CA ARG A 109 -19.86 8.30 -7.41
C ARG A 109 -20.83 9.01 -8.34
N THR A 110 -22.13 8.75 -8.15
CA THR A 110 -23.21 9.61 -8.64
C THR A 110 -23.44 10.76 -7.67
N GLY A 111 -23.35 12.00 -8.19
CA GLY A 111 -24.05 13.20 -7.73
C GLY A 111 -23.52 13.86 -6.44
N GLY A 112 -23.37 15.18 -6.33
CA GLY A 112 -23.98 16.24 -7.13
C GLY A 112 -23.19 17.55 -7.09
N ALA A 113 -23.19 18.22 -8.25
CA ALA A 113 -23.16 19.66 -8.34
C ALA A 113 -24.63 20.12 -8.42
N GLY A 114 -25.00 21.16 -7.67
CA GLY A 114 -26.36 21.68 -7.65
C GLY A 114 -26.50 22.83 -6.66
N GLU A 115 -26.10 24.01 -7.11
CA GLU A 115 -26.41 25.34 -6.58
C GLU A 115 -27.94 25.51 -6.41
N ASP A 116 -28.41 25.95 -5.24
CA ASP A 116 -29.74 26.56 -5.10
C ASP A 116 -29.73 27.58 -3.94
N ILE A 117 -29.86 28.85 -4.34
CA ILE A 117 -30.00 30.02 -3.48
C ILE A 117 -31.49 30.17 -3.16
N PRO A 118 -31.95 30.14 -1.90
CA PRO A 118 -33.36 30.40 -1.61
C PRO A 118 -33.69 31.87 -1.86
N LYS A 119 -34.59 32.13 -2.82
CA LYS A 119 -35.27 33.42 -2.96
C LYS A 119 -36.33 33.53 -1.88
N GLU A 120 -36.22 34.56 -1.04
CA GLU A 120 -37.23 34.93 -0.06
C GLU A 120 -38.60 35.18 -0.72
N GLU A 121 -39.61 34.63 -0.05
CA GLU A 121 -41.02 34.64 -0.41
C GLU A 121 -41.68 35.96 0.01
N LYS A 122 -42.54 36.46 -0.87
CA LYS A 122 -43.32 37.68 -0.71
C LYS A 122 -44.65 37.33 -0.03
N VAL A 123 -44.93 37.91 1.13
CA VAL A 123 -46.29 38.11 1.66
C VAL A 123 -46.41 39.55 2.16
#